data_AF-K9ITP9-F1
#
_entry.id   AF-K9ITP9-F1
#
_cell.length_a   1.000
_cell.length_b   1.000
_cell.length_c   1.000
_cell.angle_alpha   90.00
_cell.angle_beta   90.00
_cell.angle_gamma   90.00
#
_symmetry.space_group_name_H-M   'P 1'
#
loop_
_entity.id
_entity.type
_entity.pdbx_description
1 polymer ?
#
loop_
_entity_poly.entity_id
_entity_poly.type
_entity_poly.pdbx_seq_one_letter_code
_entity_poly.pdbx_strand_id
1 'polypeptide(L)'
;VTGPVGVGEDNDPDPDPDPVAGFLSWCRRVGLDLSPKVAVSRQGTVAGYGMVAREYVQPGDLLFAVPRAALLSQYTCSISGLLERERGALQSQSGWVPLLLALLHELQAPASPWSPYFALWPELGRLEHPMFWPEEERRRLLQGTGVPEAVEKDLANIRSEYYSIVLPFMEAHPDLFSPRVRSLELYHQLVALVMAYSFQEPLEEEEDEKEPNPPLMVPAADILNHLANHNANLEYSSNCLRMVATQPIPKGHEIFNTYGKMANWQLIHMYGFVEPYPDNTDDTADIQMVTVREAALQGTKGDAERLLLQERWDYLCRLEMVGEEGAFVIGWEEVLTEEELTTTLKVLCMPAEEFREFKDQDGWGDEDREEDSLTITNIPKLKESWKQLLRDSVLLTLQTYATDLKTEQDLVSNKEVYTKLSWREQQALQVRYGQKMILHHLLELTS
;
A
#
# COMPACT_ATOMS: atom_id res chain seq x y z
N VAL A 1 61.10 -46.30 -3.41
CA VAL A 1 61.32 -45.11 -4.26
C VAL A 1 60.19 -45.08 -5.27
N THR A 2 59.60 -43.89 -5.48
CA THR A 2 58.39 -43.54 -6.29
C THR A 2 57.06 -43.97 -5.67
N GLY A 3 56.12 -43.13 -5.25
CA GLY A 3 55.85 -41.69 -5.37
C GLY A 3 54.31 -41.55 -5.26
N PRO A 4 53.72 -40.57 -4.55
CA PRO A 4 52.27 -40.56 -4.33
C PRO A 4 51.52 -40.04 -5.56
N VAL A 5 50.36 -40.63 -5.80
CA VAL A 5 49.39 -40.30 -6.85
C VAL A 5 48.82 -38.91 -6.57
N GLY A 6 48.83 -38.05 -7.60
CA GLY A 6 48.29 -36.70 -7.54
C GLY A 6 46.80 -36.71 -7.23
N VAL A 7 46.43 -35.92 -6.23
CA VAL A 7 45.05 -35.55 -5.91
C VAL A 7 44.60 -34.60 -7.02
N GLY A 8 43.47 -34.91 -7.66
CA GLY A 8 42.86 -34.04 -8.65
C GLY A 8 42.48 -32.71 -8.01
N GLU A 9 42.77 -31.62 -8.73
CA GLU A 9 42.23 -30.30 -8.42
C GLU A 9 40.71 -30.39 -8.52
N ASP A 10 40.05 -30.29 -7.36
CA ASP A 10 38.62 -29.99 -7.29
C ASP A 10 38.42 -28.64 -7.99
N ASN A 11 37.85 -28.68 -9.21
CA ASN A 11 37.22 -27.52 -9.81
C ASN A 11 35.99 -27.19 -8.97
N ASP A 12 36.20 -26.40 -7.92
CA ASP A 12 35.13 -25.66 -7.27
C ASP A 12 34.47 -24.80 -8.36
N PRO A 13 33.14 -24.90 -8.58
CA PRO A 13 32.47 -24.02 -9.53
C PRO A 13 32.70 -22.58 -9.08
N ASP A 14 33.07 -21.71 -10.05
CA ASP A 14 33.20 -20.27 -9.87
C ASP A 14 32.08 -19.75 -8.94
N PRO A 15 32.38 -18.97 -7.89
CA PRO A 15 31.34 -18.39 -7.06
C PRO A 15 30.41 -17.59 -7.98
N ASP A 16 29.10 -17.87 -7.87
CA ASP A 16 28.06 -17.16 -8.60
C ASP A 16 28.38 -15.65 -8.60
N PRO A 17 28.40 -14.97 -9.75
CA PRO A 17 28.79 -13.57 -9.81
C PRO A 17 27.90 -12.75 -8.88
N ASP A 18 28.50 -11.90 -8.06
CA ASP A 18 27.82 -11.00 -7.13
C ASP A 18 26.59 -10.35 -7.82
N PRO A 19 25.34 -10.65 -7.37
CA PRO A 19 24.12 -10.15 -8.01
C PRO A 19 24.10 -8.63 -8.17
N VAL A 20 24.68 -7.91 -7.22
CA VAL A 20 24.77 -6.43 -7.28
C VAL A 20 25.72 -6.01 -8.40
N ALA A 21 26.88 -6.65 -8.54
CA ALA A 21 27.80 -6.37 -9.64
C ALA A 21 27.17 -6.66 -11.01
N GLY A 22 26.44 -7.78 -11.13
CA GLY A 22 25.66 -8.14 -12.31
C GLY A 22 24.62 -7.07 -12.67
N PHE A 23 23.84 -6.63 -11.68
CA PHE A 23 22.84 -5.58 -11.83
C PHE A 23 23.47 -4.22 -12.23
N LEU A 24 24.57 -3.80 -11.60
CA LEU A 24 25.25 -2.54 -11.95
C LEU A 24 25.89 -2.58 -13.35
N SER A 25 26.35 -3.74 -13.80
CA SER A 25 26.78 -3.93 -15.19
C SER A 25 25.60 -3.83 -16.16
N TRP A 26 24.45 -4.38 -15.79
CA TRP A 26 23.21 -4.29 -16.56
C TRP A 26 22.71 -2.86 -16.66
N CYS A 27 22.70 -2.10 -15.56
CA CYS A 27 22.31 -0.69 -15.51
C CYS A 27 23.04 0.14 -16.58
N ARG A 28 24.37 0.02 -16.65
CA ARG A 28 25.20 0.69 -17.67
C ARG A 28 24.84 0.30 -19.11
N ARG A 29 24.42 -0.94 -19.34
CA ARG A 29 24.03 -1.43 -20.68
C ARG A 29 22.70 -0.85 -21.13
N VAL A 30 21.76 -0.64 -20.21
CA VAL A 30 20.42 -0.12 -20.51
C VAL A 30 20.31 1.40 -20.36
N GLY A 31 21.42 2.09 -20.03
CA GLY A 31 21.46 3.54 -19.85
C GLY A 31 20.89 4.03 -18.52
N LEU A 32 20.82 3.15 -17.52
CA LEU A 32 20.44 3.51 -16.14
C LEU A 32 21.71 3.96 -15.40
N ASP A 33 21.82 5.26 -15.17
CA ASP A 33 22.99 5.89 -14.56
C ASP A 33 22.76 6.16 -13.08
N LEU A 34 23.59 5.56 -12.22
CA LEU A 34 23.62 5.83 -10.78
C LEU A 34 24.67 6.88 -10.45
N SER A 35 24.33 7.81 -9.57
CA SER A 35 25.28 8.76 -8.99
C SER A 35 26.42 8.03 -8.28
N PRO A 36 27.68 8.50 -8.40
CA PRO A 36 28.79 7.90 -7.64
C PRO A 36 28.64 8.10 -6.12
N LYS A 37 27.71 8.97 -5.68
CA LYS A 37 27.40 9.20 -4.26
C LYS A 37 26.51 8.12 -3.65
N VAL A 38 25.95 7.18 -4.41
CA VAL A 38 25.04 6.15 -3.88
C VAL A 38 25.62 4.73 -4.02
N ALA A 39 25.15 3.80 -3.19
CA ALA A 39 25.52 2.39 -3.25
C ALA A 39 24.31 1.50 -2.97
N VAL A 40 24.06 0.51 -3.82
CA VAL A 40 23.20 -0.63 -3.45
C VAL A 40 23.93 -1.45 -2.38
N SER A 41 23.26 -1.75 -1.28
CA SER A 41 23.84 -2.42 -0.10
C SER A 41 22.80 -3.30 0.59
N ARG A 42 23.27 -4.30 1.35
CA ARG A 42 22.49 -5.01 2.39
C ARG A 42 22.96 -4.69 3.80
N GLN A 43 24.01 -3.87 3.92
CA GLN A 43 24.61 -3.45 5.17
C GLN A 43 24.15 -2.03 5.49
N GLY A 44 23.67 -1.83 6.72
CA GLY A 44 23.17 -0.54 7.17
C GLY A 44 21.80 -0.19 6.58
N THR A 45 21.03 -1.19 6.17
CA THR A 45 19.67 -1.03 5.63
C THR A 45 18.63 -1.54 6.63
N VAL A 46 17.42 -0.99 6.61
CA VAL A 46 16.31 -1.42 7.48
C VAL A 46 15.82 -2.83 7.13
N ALA A 47 15.84 -3.18 5.85
CA ALA A 47 15.44 -4.49 5.35
C ALA A 47 16.19 -4.82 4.05
N GLY A 48 16.44 -6.11 3.81
CA GLY A 48 16.89 -6.63 2.52
C GLY A 48 18.01 -5.83 1.84
N TYR A 49 17.78 -5.47 0.57
CA TYR A 49 18.58 -4.46 -0.12
C TYR A 49 18.04 -3.07 0.18
N GLY A 50 18.94 -2.08 0.10
CA GLY A 50 18.64 -0.66 0.17
C GLY A 50 19.71 0.13 -0.58
N MET A 51 19.52 1.44 -0.69
CA MET A 51 20.57 2.35 -1.15
C MET A 51 21.14 3.18 -0.01
N VAL A 52 22.46 3.30 0.05
CA VAL A 52 23.17 4.06 1.09
C VAL A 52 24.02 5.15 0.46
N ALA A 53 24.05 6.32 1.10
CA ALA A 53 24.88 7.45 0.68
C ALA A 53 26.37 7.15 0.95
N ARG A 54 27.20 7.09 -0.10
CA ARG A 54 28.67 6.98 -0.01
C ARG A 54 29.33 8.28 0.43
N GLU A 55 28.68 9.40 0.13
CA GLU A 55 29.09 10.77 0.42
C GLU A 55 27.86 11.59 0.83
N TYR A 56 28.08 12.81 1.30
CA TYR A 56 26.96 13.71 1.60
C TYR A 56 26.19 14.06 0.32
N VAL A 57 24.86 13.91 0.38
CA VAL A 57 23.92 14.23 -0.70
C VAL A 57 23.12 15.47 -0.32
N GLN A 58 23.04 16.44 -1.24
CA GLN A 58 22.27 17.66 -1.04
C GLN A 58 20.80 17.46 -1.46
N PRO A 59 19.85 18.18 -0.84
CA PRO A 59 18.50 18.28 -1.39
C PRO A 59 18.53 18.73 -2.85
N GLY A 60 17.77 18.07 -3.71
CA GLY A 60 17.74 18.28 -5.16
C GLY A 60 18.83 17.54 -5.94
N ASP A 61 19.78 16.85 -5.29
CA ASP A 61 20.75 16.02 -6.01
C ASP A 61 20.03 14.85 -6.70
N LEU A 62 20.33 14.64 -7.98
CA LEU A 62 19.90 13.45 -8.73
C LEU A 62 20.66 12.22 -8.22
N LEU A 63 19.92 11.22 -7.74
CA LEU A 63 20.48 9.96 -7.25
C LEU A 63 20.71 8.97 -8.39
N PHE A 64 19.73 8.81 -9.26
CA PHE A 64 19.82 8.03 -10.49
C PHE A 64 18.66 8.37 -11.44
N ALA A 65 18.84 8.02 -12.72
CA ALA A 65 17.79 8.14 -13.73
C ALA A 65 17.56 6.79 -14.43
N VAL A 66 16.29 6.42 -14.58
CA VAL A 66 15.85 5.17 -15.20
C VAL A 66 15.20 5.50 -16.55
N PRO A 67 15.81 5.14 -17.69
CA PRO A 67 15.18 5.32 -19.00
C PRO A 67 13.87 4.54 -19.08
N ARG A 68 12.83 5.11 -19.73
CA ARG A 68 11.53 4.42 -19.86
C ARG A 68 11.63 3.05 -20.54
N ALA A 69 12.58 2.88 -21.45
CA ALA A 69 12.85 1.60 -22.13
C ALA A 69 13.45 0.51 -21.20
N ALA A 70 13.99 0.89 -20.04
CA ALA A 70 14.52 -0.05 -19.05
C ALA A 70 13.46 -0.58 -18.08
N LEU A 71 12.29 0.08 -18.00
CA LEU A 71 11.16 -0.34 -17.19
C LEU A 71 10.66 -1.72 -17.66
N LEU A 72 10.15 -2.52 -16.74
CA LEU A 72 9.45 -3.75 -17.07
C LEU A 72 7.94 -3.52 -16.91
N SER A 73 7.23 -3.54 -18.02
CA SER A 73 5.79 -3.37 -18.08
C SER A 73 5.17 -4.23 -19.18
N GLN A 74 3.83 -4.21 -19.26
CA GLN A 74 3.10 -4.81 -20.37
C GLN A 74 3.49 -4.25 -21.75
N TYR A 75 4.10 -3.06 -21.80
CA TYR A 75 4.49 -2.38 -23.04
C TYR A 75 5.93 -2.67 -23.46
N THR A 76 6.84 -2.94 -22.51
CA THR A 76 8.27 -3.13 -22.79
C THR A 76 8.68 -4.59 -22.88
N CYS A 77 7.93 -5.51 -22.27
CA CYS A 77 8.24 -6.94 -22.30
C CYS A 77 8.24 -7.51 -23.73
N SER A 78 8.90 -8.65 -23.91
CA SER A 78 9.08 -9.27 -25.24
C SER A 78 7.78 -9.78 -25.88
N ILE A 79 6.69 -9.89 -25.10
CA ILE A 79 5.35 -10.28 -25.58
C ILE A 79 4.35 -9.12 -25.62
N SER A 80 4.81 -7.86 -25.53
CA SER A 80 3.93 -6.68 -25.45
C SER A 80 2.90 -6.59 -26.58
N GLY A 81 3.30 -6.92 -27.82
CA GLY A 81 2.40 -6.93 -28.97
C GLY A 81 1.27 -7.97 -28.88
N LEU A 82 1.47 -9.08 -28.15
CA LEU A 82 0.42 -10.06 -27.86
C LEU A 82 -0.53 -9.53 -26.78
N LEU A 83 0.03 -9.00 -25.68
CA LEU A 83 -0.76 -8.46 -24.57
C LEU A 83 -1.68 -7.32 -25.03
N GLU A 84 -1.17 -6.42 -25.88
CA GLU A 84 -1.95 -5.33 -26.44
C GLU A 84 -3.08 -5.84 -27.35
N ARG A 85 -2.80 -6.84 -28.19
CA ARG A 85 -3.81 -7.42 -29.08
C ARG A 85 -4.95 -8.08 -28.29
N GLU A 86 -4.64 -8.72 -27.18
CA GLU A 86 -5.59 -9.46 -26.34
C GLU A 86 -6.13 -8.61 -25.17
N ARG A 87 -5.88 -7.29 -25.13
CA ARG A 87 -6.21 -6.41 -23.99
C ARG A 87 -7.64 -6.56 -23.48
N GLY A 88 -8.62 -6.78 -24.37
CA GLY A 88 -10.02 -6.96 -23.99
C GLY A 88 -10.28 -8.25 -23.21
N ALA A 89 -9.55 -9.33 -23.51
CA ALA A 89 -9.64 -10.60 -22.79
C ALA A 89 -8.85 -10.61 -21.48
N LEU A 90 -7.94 -9.64 -21.31
CA LEU A 90 -7.07 -9.51 -20.14
C LEU A 90 -7.60 -8.50 -19.10
N GLN A 91 -8.79 -7.95 -19.30
CA GLN A 91 -9.41 -7.04 -18.34
C GLN A 91 -9.77 -7.79 -17.05
N SER A 92 -9.45 -7.18 -15.92
CA SER A 92 -9.79 -7.68 -14.59
C SER A 92 -10.09 -6.51 -13.64
N GLN A 93 -10.58 -6.82 -12.44
CA GLN A 93 -10.86 -5.80 -11.43
C GLN A 93 -9.59 -5.06 -10.98
N SER A 94 -8.44 -5.74 -10.93
CA SER A 94 -7.15 -5.11 -10.59
C SER A 94 -6.56 -4.31 -11.76
N GLY A 95 -6.79 -4.73 -12.99
CA GLY A 95 -6.09 -4.22 -14.17
C GLY A 95 -4.63 -4.70 -14.28
N TRP A 96 -4.17 -5.59 -13.40
CA TRP A 96 -2.75 -5.98 -13.31
C TRP A 96 -2.38 -7.22 -14.12
N VAL A 97 -3.38 -7.93 -14.64
CA VAL A 97 -3.19 -9.18 -15.40
C VAL A 97 -2.13 -9.06 -16.51
N PRO A 98 -2.10 -7.99 -17.35
CA PRO A 98 -1.10 -7.91 -18.40
C PRO A 98 0.33 -7.75 -17.86
N LEU A 99 0.55 -6.98 -16.78
CA LEU A 99 1.85 -6.91 -16.11
C LEU A 99 2.24 -8.28 -15.54
N LEU A 100 1.33 -8.95 -14.84
CA LEU A 100 1.61 -10.27 -14.24
C LEU A 100 1.97 -11.32 -15.30
N LEU A 101 1.30 -11.30 -16.46
CA LEU A 101 1.66 -12.13 -17.61
C LEU A 101 3.04 -11.76 -18.18
N ALA A 102 3.38 -10.48 -18.25
CA ALA A 102 4.72 -10.04 -18.65
C ALA A 102 5.80 -10.59 -17.68
N LEU A 103 5.57 -10.51 -16.36
CA LEU A 103 6.48 -11.05 -15.35
C LEU A 103 6.61 -12.57 -15.46
N LEU A 104 5.49 -13.29 -15.56
CA LEU A 104 5.47 -14.75 -15.74
C LEU A 104 6.25 -15.20 -16.98
N HIS A 105 6.13 -14.46 -18.09
CA HIS A 105 6.85 -14.75 -19.32
C HIS A 105 8.36 -14.49 -19.19
N GLU A 106 8.73 -13.30 -18.71
CA GLU A 106 10.14 -12.89 -18.62
C GLU A 106 10.92 -13.71 -17.58
N LEU A 107 10.28 -14.15 -16.49
CA LEU A 107 10.91 -15.01 -15.47
C LEU A 107 11.38 -16.37 -16.00
N GLN A 108 10.70 -16.91 -17.01
CA GLN A 108 11.04 -18.20 -17.61
C GLN A 108 11.77 -18.06 -18.95
N ALA A 109 11.87 -16.84 -19.49
CA ALA A 109 12.55 -16.58 -20.75
C ALA A 109 14.08 -16.78 -20.58
N PRO A 110 14.71 -17.71 -21.33
CA PRO A 110 16.14 -18.03 -21.15
C PRO A 110 17.10 -16.85 -21.35
N ALA A 111 16.68 -15.86 -22.13
CA ALA A 111 17.47 -14.67 -22.47
C ALA A 111 16.70 -13.39 -22.15
N SER A 112 15.95 -13.37 -21.03
CA SER A 112 15.24 -12.17 -20.61
C SER A 112 16.21 -10.99 -20.48
N PRO A 113 15.90 -9.82 -21.07
CA PRO A 113 16.70 -8.62 -20.87
C PRO A 113 16.84 -8.24 -19.39
N TRP A 114 15.88 -8.62 -18.54
CA TRP A 114 15.78 -8.26 -17.13
C TRP A 114 16.33 -9.31 -16.16
N SER A 115 16.97 -10.39 -16.61
CA SER A 115 17.52 -11.41 -15.69
C SER A 115 18.42 -10.83 -14.59
N PRO A 116 19.32 -9.85 -14.85
CA PRO A 116 20.12 -9.23 -13.78
C PRO A 116 19.32 -8.38 -12.80
N TYR A 117 18.15 -7.87 -13.21
CA TYR A 117 17.22 -7.17 -12.32
C TYR A 117 16.48 -8.17 -11.41
N PHE A 118 15.98 -9.28 -11.96
CA PHE A 118 15.36 -10.35 -11.17
C PHE A 118 16.30 -10.98 -10.14
N ALA A 119 17.61 -10.95 -10.38
CA ALA A 119 18.61 -11.44 -9.43
C ALA A 119 18.66 -10.65 -8.09
N LEU A 120 18.07 -9.45 -8.05
CA LEU A 120 17.93 -8.65 -6.82
C LEU A 120 16.56 -8.78 -6.15
N TRP A 121 15.60 -9.48 -6.76
CA TRP A 121 14.29 -9.69 -6.16
C TRP A 121 14.38 -10.46 -4.84
N PRO A 122 13.40 -10.25 -3.94
CA PRO A 122 13.29 -11.08 -2.75
C PRO A 122 13.07 -12.55 -3.14
N GLU A 123 13.43 -13.45 -2.22
CA GLU A 123 13.01 -14.84 -2.33
C GLU A 123 11.48 -14.91 -2.24
N LEU A 124 10.80 -15.22 -3.35
CA LEU A 124 9.33 -15.19 -3.45
C LEU A 124 8.61 -16.07 -2.39
N GLY A 125 9.25 -17.15 -1.94
CA GLY A 125 8.73 -18.01 -0.86
C GLY A 125 8.86 -17.44 0.55
N ARG A 126 9.45 -16.24 0.71
CA ARG A 126 9.66 -15.55 2.00
C ARG A 126 9.00 -14.17 2.07
N LEU A 127 8.06 -13.88 1.19
CA LEU A 127 7.28 -12.65 1.27
C LEU A 127 6.47 -12.61 2.58
N GLU A 128 6.40 -11.43 3.19
CA GLU A 128 5.88 -11.28 4.56
C GLU A 128 4.42 -10.80 4.63
N HIS A 129 3.80 -10.53 3.48
CA HIS A 129 2.41 -10.10 3.38
C HIS A 129 1.45 -10.99 4.19
N PRO A 130 0.46 -10.41 4.91
CA PRO A 130 -0.53 -11.15 5.69
C PRO A 130 -1.35 -12.17 4.89
N MET A 131 -1.44 -12.03 3.56
CA MET A 131 -2.07 -13.03 2.67
C MET A 131 -1.37 -14.40 2.72
N PHE A 132 -0.09 -14.45 3.12
CA PHE A 132 0.66 -15.69 3.30
C PHE A 132 0.64 -16.22 4.75
N TRP A 133 0.00 -15.50 5.67
CA TRP A 133 -0.15 -15.96 7.05
C TRP A 133 -1.28 -17.00 7.14
N PRO A 134 -1.22 -17.95 8.09
CA PRO A 134 -2.36 -18.79 8.43
C PRO A 134 -3.61 -17.94 8.69
N GLU A 135 -4.74 -18.32 8.11
CA GLU A 135 -5.98 -17.52 8.18
C GLU A 135 -6.39 -17.20 9.62
N GLU A 136 -6.39 -18.21 10.51
CA GLU A 136 -6.71 -18.04 11.93
C GLU A 136 -5.75 -17.06 12.63
N GLU A 137 -4.46 -17.09 12.28
CA GLU A 137 -3.47 -16.18 12.83
C GLU A 137 -3.71 -14.74 12.35
N ARG A 138 -3.95 -14.56 11.04
CA ARG A 138 -4.29 -13.25 10.45
C ARG A 138 -5.54 -12.67 11.08
N ARG A 139 -6.65 -13.42 11.11
CA ARG A 139 -7.93 -12.98 11.68
C ARG A 139 -7.78 -12.59 13.15
N ARG A 140 -7.10 -13.42 13.95
CA ARG A 140 -6.91 -13.16 15.38
C ARG A 140 -6.01 -11.94 15.65
N LEU A 141 -4.89 -11.83 14.95
CA LEU A 141 -3.90 -10.78 15.23
C LEU A 141 -4.30 -9.42 14.65
N LEU A 142 -5.03 -9.39 13.54
CA LEU A 142 -5.34 -8.15 12.81
C LEU A 142 -6.85 -7.80 12.87
N GLN A 143 -7.59 -8.39 13.80
CA GLN A 143 -9.01 -8.09 14.01
C GLN A 143 -9.24 -6.59 14.23
N GLY A 144 -10.18 -6.01 13.47
CA GLY A 144 -10.56 -4.59 13.56
C GLY A 144 -9.67 -3.63 12.77
N THR A 145 -8.58 -4.13 12.15
CA THR A 145 -7.61 -3.27 11.45
C THR A 145 -7.94 -3.01 9.98
N GLY A 146 -8.90 -3.73 9.39
CA GLY A 146 -9.22 -3.73 7.95
C GLY A 146 -8.37 -4.68 7.10
N VAL A 147 -7.21 -5.12 7.61
CA VAL A 147 -6.30 -6.01 6.87
C VAL A 147 -6.90 -7.40 6.57
N PRO A 148 -7.61 -8.08 7.50
CA PRO A 148 -8.23 -9.38 7.19
C PRO A 148 -9.21 -9.29 6.02
N GLU A 149 -10.07 -8.27 6.02
CA GLU A 149 -11.10 -8.03 5.00
C GLU A 149 -10.46 -7.75 3.63
N ALA A 150 -9.45 -6.87 3.60
CA ALA A 150 -8.69 -6.57 2.38
C ALA A 150 -8.02 -7.82 1.80
N VAL A 151 -7.35 -8.61 2.64
CA VAL A 151 -6.68 -9.85 2.21
C VAL A 151 -7.68 -10.90 1.69
N GLU A 152 -8.86 -11.01 2.30
CA GLU A 152 -9.90 -11.93 1.84
C GLU A 152 -10.42 -11.55 0.45
N LYS A 153 -10.62 -10.25 0.21
CA LYS A 153 -11.00 -9.71 -1.10
C LYS A 153 -9.92 -10.00 -2.15
N ASP A 154 -8.65 -9.77 -1.80
CA ASP A 154 -7.52 -10.05 -2.70
C ASP A 154 -7.42 -11.54 -3.03
N LEU A 155 -7.46 -12.43 -2.04
CA LEU A 155 -7.37 -13.88 -2.26
C LEU A 155 -8.50 -14.39 -3.16
N ALA A 156 -9.72 -13.85 -3.02
CA ALA A 156 -10.84 -14.16 -3.90
C ALA A 156 -10.59 -13.67 -5.34
N ASN A 157 -10.13 -12.43 -5.49
CA ASN A 157 -9.85 -11.82 -6.79
C ASN A 157 -8.70 -12.52 -7.52
N ILE A 158 -7.57 -12.75 -6.84
CA ILE A 158 -6.40 -13.48 -7.36
C ILE A 158 -6.81 -14.87 -7.87
N ARG A 159 -7.60 -15.59 -7.07
CA ARG A 159 -8.08 -16.92 -7.46
C ARG A 159 -8.98 -16.85 -8.69
N SER A 160 -9.91 -15.89 -8.72
CA SER A 160 -10.82 -15.67 -9.85
C SER A 160 -10.05 -15.35 -11.12
N GLU A 161 -9.16 -14.35 -11.09
CA GLU A 161 -8.31 -13.95 -12.21
C GLU A 161 -7.46 -15.12 -12.73
N TYR A 162 -6.83 -15.87 -11.81
CA TYR A 162 -5.97 -16.97 -12.19
C TYR A 162 -6.71 -18.02 -13.02
N TYR A 163 -7.88 -18.47 -12.56
CA TYR A 163 -8.61 -19.55 -13.23
C TYR A 163 -9.43 -19.08 -14.43
N SER A 164 -9.93 -17.84 -14.42
CA SER A 164 -10.82 -17.35 -15.49
C SER A 164 -10.06 -16.66 -16.63
N ILE A 165 -8.87 -16.10 -16.38
CA ILE A 165 -8.13 -15.30 -17.35
C ILE A 165 -6.71 -15.84 -17.56
N VAL A 166 -5.90 -15.88 -16.50
CA VAL A 166 -4.44 -16.07 -16.61
C VAL A 166 -4.07 -17.49 -17.04
N LEU A 167 -4.61 -18.51 -16.38
CA LEU A 167 -4.34 -19.91 -16.73
C LEU A 167 -4.83 -20.25 -18.15
N PRO A 168 -6.08 -19.94 -18.55
CA PRO A 168 -6.52 -20.13 -19.93
C PRO A 168 -5.61 -19.43 -20.96
N PHE A 169 -5.16 -18.20 -20.66
CA PHE A 169 -4.25 -17.47 -21.54
C PHE A 169 -2.89 -18.18 -21.69
N MET A 170 -2.30 -18.65 -20.58
CA MET A 170 -1.04 -19.39 -20.60
C MET A 170 -1.18 -20.74 -21.31
N GLU A 171 -2.32 -21.43 -21.17
CA GLU A 171 -2.61 -22.69 -21.86
C GLU A 171 -2.80 -22.52 -23.36
N ALA A 172 -3.38 -21.38 -23.79
CA ALA A 172 -3.51 -21.03 -25.20
C ALA A 172 -2.16 -20.65 -25.87
N HIS A 173 -1.16 -20.27 -25.07
CA HIS A 173 0.16 -19.83 -25.55
C HIS A 173 1.31 -20.64 -24.92
N PRO A 174 1.35 -21.97 -25.12
CA PRO A 174 2.30 -22.84 -24.42
C PRO A 174 3.77 -22.58 -24.77
N ASP A 175 4.04 -22.01 -25.96
CA ASP A 175 5.39 -21.63 -26.39
C ASP A 175 5.95 -20.43 -25.60
N LEU A 176 5.07 -19.63 -25.01
CA LEU A 176 5.42 -18.45 -24.22
C LEU A 176 5.38 -18.71 -22.71
N PHE A 177 4.61 -19.72 -22.28
CA PHE A 177 4.40 -20.05 -20.87
C PHE A 177 4.56 -21.54 -20.61
N SER A 178 5.74 -21.93 -20.13
CA SER A 178 6.02 -23.31 -19.74
C SER A 178 5.11 -23.79 -18.59
N PRO A 179 4.88 -25.11 -18.43
CA PRO A 179 4.09 -25.64 -17.31
C PRO A 179 4.60 -25.24 -15.91
N ARG A 180 5.89 -24.88 -15.79
CA ARG A 180 6.50 -24.48 -14.51
C ARG A 180 5.92 -23.18 -13.95
N VAL A 181 5.55 -22.23 -14.81
CA VAL A 181 5.00 -20.93 -14.38
C VAL A 181 3.47 -20.94 -14.26
N ARG A 182 2.82 -22.02 -14.68
CA ARG A 182 1.36 -22.23 -14.52
C ARG A 182 1.03 -22.70 -13.10
N SER A 183 1.40 -21.89 -12.13
CA SER A 183 1.22 -22.15 -10.71
C SER A 183 0.42 -21.03 -10.07
N LEU A 184 -0.68 -21.39 -9.41
CA LEU A 184 -1.46 -20.44 -8.61
C LEU A 184 -0.60 -19.86 -7.47
N GLU A 185 0.29 -20.65 -6.88
CA GLU A 185 1.20 -20.19 -5.82
C GLU A 185 2.15 -19.11 -6.34
N LEU A 186 2.77 -19.34 -7.50
CA LEU A 186 3.63 -18.33 -8.14
C LEU A 186 2.83 -17.07 -8.49
N TYR A 187 1.59 -17.22 -8.94
CA TYR A 187 0.72 -16.08 -9.23
C TYR A 187 0.43 -15.23 -7.98
N HIS A 188 0.15 -15.86 -6.82
CA HIS A 188 0.00 -15.13 -5.56
C HIS A 188 1.29 -14.37 -5.19
N GLN A 189 2.45 -15.02 -5.34
CA GLN A 189 3.75 -14.41 -5.05
C GLN A 189 4.04 -13.21 -5.96
N LEU A 190 3.67 -13.29 -7.24
CA LEU A 190 3.84 -12.18 -8.19
C LEU A 190 2.84 -11.06 -7.95
N VAL A 191 1.61 -11.35 -7.53
CA VAL A 191 0.68 -10.30 -7.10
C VAL A 191 1.24 -9.55 -5.90
N ALA A 192 1.73 -10.27 -4.88
CA ALA A 192 2.39 -9.66 -3.73
C ALA A 192 3.66 -8.86 -4.10
N LEU A 193 4.42 -9.34 -5.07
CA LEU A 193 5.56 -8.59 -5.61
C LEU A 193 5.11 -7.31 -6.32
N VAL A 194 4.06 -7.35 -7.13
CA VAL A 194 3.50 -6.16 -7.79
C VAL A 194 2.98 -5.18 -6.74
N MET A 195 2.26 -5.64 -5.71
CA MET A 195 1.82 -4.80 -4.59
C MET A 195 2.99 -4.06 -3.92
N ALA A 196 4.11 -4.75 -3.70
CA ALA A 196 5.22 -4.21 -2.91
C ALA A 196 6.32 -3.48 -3.70
N TYR A 197 6.45 -3.72 -5.01
CA TYR A 197 7.60 -3.26 -5.80
C TYR A 197 7.23 -2.53 -7.09
N SER A 198 5.94 -2.53 -7.48
CA SER A 198 5.52 -1.79 -8.68
C SER A 198 5.29 -0.31 -8.37
N PHE A 199 5.34 0.51 -9.42
CA PHE A 199 5.02 1.93 -9.39
C PHE A 199 3.85 2.19 -10.33
N GLN A 200 2.97 3.10 -9.92
CA GLN A 200 1.88 3.60 -10.76
C GLN A 200 2.15 5.06 -11.06
N GLU A 201 2.31 5.39 -12.34
CA GLU A 201 2.52 6.78 -12.77
C GLU A 201 1.20 7.57 -12.62
N PRO A 202 1.20 8.70 -11.90
CA PRO A 202 0.01 9.55 -11.80
C PRO A 202 -0.46 10.01 -13.18
N LEU A 203 -1.78 10.16 -13.35
CA LEU A 203 -2.34 10.86 -14.50
C LEU A 203 -2.06 12.36 -14.37
N GLU A 204 -1.92 13.06 -15.50
CA GLU A 204 -1.88 14.53 -15.49
C GLU A 204 -3.27 15.07 -15.09
N GLU A 205 -3.36 16.20 -14.39
CA GLU A 205 -4.63 16.77 -13.86
C GLU A 205 -5.72 16.98 -14.94
N GLU A 206 -5.34 17.15 -16.21
CA GLU A 206 -6.28 17.26 -17.34
C GLU A 206 -6.85 15.90 -17.80
N GLU A 207 -6.44 14.80 -17.18
CA GLU A 207 -6.75 13.42 -17.57
C GLU A 207 -7.51 12.62 -16.49
N ASP A 208 -8.07 13.27 -15.46
CA ASP A 208 -8.77 12.61 -14.34
C ASP A 208 -9.97 11.72 -14.76
N GLU A 209 -10.52 11.91 -15.97
CA GLU A 209 -11.56 11.04 -16.54
C GLU A 209 -11.03 9.73 -17.17
N LYS A 210 -9.70 9.53 -17.23
CA LYS A 210 -9.09 8.34 -17.82
C LYS A 210 -8.91 7.21 -16.80
N GLU A 211 -8.84 5.99 -17.34
CA GLU A 211 -8.42 4.84 -16.54
C GLU A 211 -7.01 5.06 -15.97
N PRO A 212 -6.76 4.73 -14.69
CA PRO A 212 -5.44 4.84 -14.09
C PRO A 212 -4.38 4.10 -14.92
N ASN A 213 -3.16 4.66 -14.97
CA ASN A 213 -2.04 4.00 -15.63
C ASN A 213 -1.81 2.61 -14.99
N PRO A 214 -1.48 1.57 -15.78
CA PRO A 214 -1.16 0.26 -15.22
C PRO A 214 0.16 0.32 -14.43
N PRO A 215 0.33 -0.54 -13.41
CA PRO A 215 1.59 -0.62 -12.69
C PRO A 215 2.74 -1.04 -13.60
N LEU A 216 3.95 -0.64 -13.22
CA LEU A 216 5.20 -1.01 -13.89
C LEU A 216 6.31 -1.26 -12.86
N MET A 217 7.28 -2.09 -13.21
CA MET A 217 8.46 -2.30 -12.36
C MET A 217 9.54 -1.28 -12.76
N VAL A 218 10.16 -0.65 -11.76
CA VAL A 218 11.18 0.40 -11.96
C VAL A 218 12.52 -0.07 -11.37
N PRO A 219 13.36 -0.74 -12.17
CA PRO A 219 14.66 -1.21 -11.71
C PRO A 219 15.45 -0.08 -11.05
N ALA A 220 16.11 -0.41 -9.94
CA ALA A 220 16.83 0.51 -9.06
C ALA A 220 15.95 1.37 -8.14
N ALA A 221 14.78 1.85 -8.60
CA ALA A 221 13.89 2.62 -7.71
C ALA A 221 13.23 1.71 -6.66
N ASP A 222 12.85 0.50 -7.06
CA ASP A 222 12.29 -0.55 -6.19
C ASP A 222 13.30 -1.17 -5.20
N ILE A 223 14.56 -0.72 -5.20
CA ILE A 223 15.57 -1.09 -4.18
C ILE A 223 15.45 -0.19 -2.94
N LEU A 224 14.91 1.03 -3.05
CA LEU A 224 14.85 1.95 -1.93
C LEU A 224 13.73 1.54 -0.98
N ASN A 225 14.08 1.35 0.30
CA ASN A 225 13.12 1.16 1.39
C ASN A 225 12.28 2.43 1.62
N HIS A 226 11.20 2.30 2.39
CA HIS A 226 10.31 3.41 2.74
C HIS A 226 10.39 3.81 4.21
N LEU A 227 10.15 5.10 4.45
CA LEU A 227 9.72 5.67 5.72
C LEU A 227 8.74 6.81 5.42
N ALA A 228 7.81 7.10 6.34
CA ALA A 228 6.99 8.32 6.28
C ALA A 228 7.89 9.57 6.17
N ASN A 229 8.92 9.65 7.02
CA ASN A 229 9.97 10.67 6.96
C ASN A 229 11.08 10.32 5.94
N HIS A 230 10.68 10.14 4.69
CA HIS A 230 11.56 9.83 3.55
C HIS A 230 12.51 11.00 3.20
N ASN A 231 13.61 10.67 2.52
CA ASN A 231 14.63 11.64 2.09
C ASN A 231 14.89 11.62 0.57
N ALA A 232 14.14 10.84 -0.20
CA ALA A 232 14.12 10.83 -1.65
C ALA A 232 12.72 10.55 -2.21
N ASN A 233 12.44 10.98 -3.43
CA ASN A 233 11.21 10.67 -4.15
C ASN A 233 11.46 10.47 -5.66
N LEU A 234 10.50 9.83 -6.32
CA LEU A 234 10.54 9.58 -7.76
C LEU A 234 9.80 10.67 -8.53
N GLU A 235 10.48 11.27 -9.50
CA GLU A 235 9.91 12.24 -10.44
C GLU A 235 9.76 11.60 -11.82
N TYR A 236 8.60 11.82 -12.44
CA TYR A 236 8.32 11.33 -13.79
C TYR A 236 8.68 12.39 -14.82
N SER A 237 9.30 11.97 -15.92
CA SER A 237 9.61 12.84 -17.06
C SER A 237 9.34 12.11 -18.37
N SER A 238 9.26 12.85 -19.48
CA SER A 238 8.91 12.28 -20.79
C SER A 238 9.82 11.12 -21.23
N ASN A 239 11.12 11.16 -20.90
CA ASN A 239 12.08 10.16 -21.37
C ASN A 239 12.62 9.20 -20.28
N CYS A 240 12.49 9.57 -19.00
CA CYS A 240 13.05 8.81 -17.89
C CYS A 240 12.32 9.11 -16.59
N LEU A 241 12.53 8.25 -15.59
CA LEU A 241 12.12 8.46 -14.20
C LEU A 241 13.37 8.84 -13.41
N ARG A 242 13.25 9.79 -12.48
CA ARG A 242 14.39 10.40 -11.77
C ARG A 242 14.18 10.24 -10.27
N MET A 243 15.11 9.58 -9.59
CA MET A 243 15.10 9.55 -8.13
C MET A 243 15.92 10.73 -7.60
N VAL A 244 15.30 11.60 -6.81
CA VAL A 244 15.89 12.87 -6.36
C VAL A 244 15.85 12.94 -4.83
N ALA A 245 16.91 13.45 -4.22
CA ALA A 245 16.94 13.66 -2.77
C ALA A 245 16.04 14.85 -2.39
N THR A 246 15.14 14.66 -1.42
CA THR A 246 14.26 15.70 -0.89
C THR A 246 14.84 16.36 0.37
N GLN A 247 15.74 15.66 1.06
CA GLN A 247 16.38 16.08 2.30
C GLN A 247 17.91 15.90 2.23
N PRO A 248 18.69 16.55 3.12
CA PRO A 248 20.12 16.27 3.22
C PRO A 248 20.38 14.84 3.72
N ILE A 249 21.22 14.08 3.02
CA ILE A 249 21.53 12.68 3.37
C ILE A 249 23.01 12.57 3.74
N PRO A 250 23.36 12.37 5.03
CA PRO A 250 24.74 12.25 5.44
C PRO A 250 25.38 10.96 4.93
N LYS A 251 26.70 10.97 4.79
CA LYS A 251 27.47 9.76 4.44
C LYS A 251 27.14 8.60 5.39
N GLY A 252 26.92 7.43 4.81
CA GLY A 252 26.61 6.18 5.52
C GLY A 252 25.15 6.02 5.91
N HIS A 253 24.28 7.00 5.66
CA HIS A 253 22.85 6.88 5.92
C HIS A 253 22.13 6.26 4.74
N GLU A 254 21.08 5.49 5.04
CA GLU A 254 20.18 4.92 4.04
C GLU A 254 19.33 6.01 3.38
N ILE A 255 19.04 5.76 2.10
CA ILE A 255 18.20 6.60 1.25
C ILE A 255 16.83 5.93 1.21
N PHE A 256 15.82 6.64 1.69
CA PHE A 256 14.45 6.19 1.80
C PHE A 256 13.58 6.90 0.77
N ASN A 257 12.84 6.12 -0.02
CA ASN A 257 11.79 6.61 -0.90
C ASN A 257 10.48 6.83 -0.11
N THR A 258 9.53 7.54 -0.70
CA THR A 258 8.12 7.46 -0.29
C THR A 258 7.36 6.48 -1.19
N TYR A 259 6.56 5.60 -0.58
CA TYR A 259 5.62 4.74 -1.31
C TYR A 259 4.24 5.40 -1.42
N GLY A 260 4.11 6.64 -0.93
CA GLY A 260 2.86 7.36 -0.69
C GLY A 260 2.69 7.70 0.79
N LYS A 261 1.59 8.38 1.12
CA LYS A 261 1.15 8.55 2.52
C LYS A 261 0.46 7.26 2.94
N MET A 262 1.17 6.41 3.66
CA MET A 262 0.75 5.03 3.92
C MET A 262 0.58 4.79 5.41
N ALA A 263 -0.64 4.41 5.80
CA ALA A 263 -0.90 3.94 7.16
C ALA A 263 -0.29 2.56 7.40
N ASN A 264 -0.03 2.20 8.66
CA ASN A 264 0.59 0.93 8.99
C ASN A 264 -0.23 -0.29 8.55
N TRP A 265 -1.57 -0.17 8.50
CA TRP A 265 -2.43 -1.22 7.99
C TRP A 265 -2.27 -1.44 6.47
N GLN A 266 -1.99 -0.37 5.71
CA GLN A 266 -1.69 -0.44 4.28
C GLN A 266 -0.26 -0.95 4.05
N LEU A 267 0.72 -0.49 4.84
CA LEU A 267 2.10 -0.97 4.78
C LEU A 267 2.17 -2.49 5.00
N ILE A 268 1.50 -3.01 6.03
CA ILE A 268 1.54 -4.45 6.29
C ILE A 268 0.81 -5.23 5.19
N HIS A 269 -0.32 -4.71 4.72
CA HIS A 269 -1.14 -5.36 3.68
C HIS A 269 -0.42 -5.44 2.35
N MET A 270 0.12 -4.31 1.87
CA MET A 270 0.69 -4.17 0.52
C MET A 270 2.18 -4.47 0.45
N TYR A 271 2.94 -4.27 1.54
CA TYR A 271 4.40 -4.37 1.57
C TYR A 271 4.95 -5.36 2.60
N GLY A 272 4.13 -5.86 3.54
CA GLY A 272 4.55 -6.86 4.51
C GLY A 272 5.40 -6.32 5.68
N PHE A 273 5.40 -5.01 5.92
CA PHE A 273 6.10 -4.40 7.05
C PHE A 273 5.28 -3.28 7.71
N VAL A 274 5.74 -2.78 8.84
CA VAL A 274 5.15 -1.63 9.56
C VAL A 274 6.26 -0.72 10.05
N GLU A 275 5.95 0.56 10.22
CA GLU A 275 6.81 1.51 10.92
C GLU A 275 6.45 1.53 12.41
N PRO A 276 7.41 1.32 13.32
CA PRO A 276 7.13 1.24 14.75
C PRO A 276 6.72 2.61 15.29
N TYR A 277 5.77 2.64 16.24
CA TYR A 277 5.36 3.89 16.87
C TYR A 277 6.53 4.61 17.59
N PRO A 278 6.70 5.94 17.44
CA PRO A 278 5.83 6.90 16.74
C PRO A 278 6.31 7.28 15.33
N ASP A 279 7.07 6.42 14.64
CA ASP A 279 7.80 6.80 13.43
C ASP A 279 6.88 7.04 12.21
N ASN A 280 5.75 6.31 12.10
CA ASN A 280 4.77 6.54 11.04
C ASN A 280 3.90 7.78 11.35
N THR A 281 4.29 8.92 10.81
CA THR A 281 3.52 10.17 10.92
C THR A 281 2.28 10.19 10.02
N ASP A 282 2.23 9.32 9.02
CA ASP A 282 1.12 9.19 8.07
C ASP A 282 0.12 8.09 8.49
N ASP A 283 0.22 7.58 9.71
CA ASP A 283 -0.67 6.52 10.21
C ASP A 283 -2.12 7.01 10.33
N THR A 284 -3.07 6.11 10.10
CA THR A 284 -4.50 6.41 10.09
C THR A 284 -5.32 5.34 10.79
N ALA A 285 -6.54 5.70 11.20
CA ALA A 285 -7.56 4.78 11.67
C ALA A 285 -8.87 4.98 10.89
N ASP A 286 -9.53 3.88 10.57
CA ASP A 286 -10.76 3.90 9.78
C ASP A 286 -12.00 3.81 10.68
N ILE A 287 -12.98 4.65 10.40
CA ILE A 287 -14.34 4.51 10.92
C ILE A 287 -15.22 4.12 9.74
N GLN A 288 -15.68 2.86 9.71
CA GLN A 288 -16.57 2.38 8.64
C GLN A 288 -17.80 3.30 8.55
N MET A 289 -18.16 3.72 7.33
CA MET A 289 -19.25 4.69 7.13
C MET A 289 -20.57 4.14 7.72
N VAL A 290 -20.81 2.84 7.55
CA VAL A 290 -21.96 2.14 8.13
C VAL A 290 -21.98 2.11 9.66
N THR A 291 -20.82 2.24 10.33
CA THR A 291 -20.74 2.38 11.80
C THR A 291 -21.25 3.74 12.26
N VAL A 292 -21.04 4.80 11.47
CA VAL A 292 -21.64 6.11 11.75
C VAL A 292 -23.16 6.06 11.60
N ARG A 293 -23.66 5.36 10.57
CA ARG A 293 -25.10 5.07 10.42
C ARG A 293 -25.65 4.30 11.62
N GLU A 294 -24.91 3.29 12.09
CA GLU A 294 -25.31 2.50 13.26
C GLU A 294 -25.37 3.34 14.53
N ALA A 295 -24.37 4.18 14.78
CA ALA A 295 -24.37 5.12 15.91
C ALA A 295 -25.59 6.06 15.85
N ALA A 296 -25.89 6.62 14.68
CA ALA A 296 -27.09 7.43 14.48
C ALA A 296 -28.39 6.65 14.74
N LEU A 297 -28.46 5.39 14.30
CA LEU A 297 -29.62 4.51 14.52
C LEU A 297 -29.85 4.24 16.01
N GLN A 298 -28.79 4.03 16.80
CA GLN A 298 -28.88 3.79 18.25
C GLN A 298 -29.48 4.99 19.01
N GLY A 299 -29.35 6.21 18.48
CA GLY A 299 -29.94 7.43 19.05
C GLY A 299 -31.44 7.63 18.76
N THR A 300 -32.03 6.86 17.85
CA THR A 300 -33.45 7.03 17.44
C THR A 300 -34.44 6.43 18.44
N LYS A 301 -35.59 7.10 18.66
CA LYS A 301 -36.61 6.73 19.66
C LYS A 301 -37.89 6.12 19.07
N GLY A 302 -37.97 5.94 17.75
CA GLY A 302 -39.13 5.32 17.10
C GLY A 302 -38.97 5.15 15.59
N ASP A 303 -39.94 4.48 14.97
CA ASP A 303 -39.88 4.10 13.55
C ASP A 303 -39.85 5.30 12.60
N ALA A 304 -40.50 6.41 12.97
CA ALA A 304 -40.48 7.63 12.16
C ALA A 304 -39.07 8.26 12.07
N GLU A 305 -38.31 8.27 13.16
CA GLU A 305 -36.93 8.78 13.17
C GLU A 305 -35.99 7.85 12.42
N ARG A 306 -36.20 6.52 12.51
CA ARG A 306 -35.44 5.53 11.73
C ARG A 306 -35.66 5.67 10.23
N LEU A 307 -36.91 5.88 9.81
CA LEU A 307 -37.23 6.13 8.40
C LEU A 307 -36.59 7.43 7.89
N LEU A 308 -36.62 8.51 8.67
CA LEU A 308 -35.95 9.75 8.32
C LEU A 308 -34.43 9.57 8.22
N LEU A 309 -33.83 8.80 9.14
CA LEU A 309 -32.41 8.50 9.10
C LEU A 309 -32.02 7.71 7.85
N GLN A 310 -32.83 6.71 7.47
CA GLN A 310 -32.63 5.98 6.21
C GLN A 310 -32.70 6.93 5.01
N GLU A 311 -33.68 7.85 4.98
CA GLU A 311 -33.79 8.83 3.89
C GLU A 311 -32.56 9.75 3.81
N ARG A 312 -31.99 10.15 4.95
CA ARG A 312 -30.73 10.91 5.03
C ARG A 312 -29.55 10.11 4.50
N TRP A 313 -29.46 8.83 4.88
CA TRP A 313 -28.42 7.94 4.39
C TRP A 313 -28.49 7.75 2.87
N ASP A 314 -29.69 7.47 2.34
CA ASP A 314 -29.91 7.30 0.90
C ASP A 314 -29.60 8.60 0.12
N TYR A 315 -29.81 9.77 0.74
CA TYR A 315 -29.41 11.05 0.18
C TYR A 315 -27.87 11.18 0.13
N LEU A 316 -27.16 10.86 1.21
CA LEU A 316 -25.69 10.87 1.23
C LEU A 316 -25.09 9.88 0.21
N CYS A 317 -25.68 8.70 0.04
CA CYS A 317 -25.27 7.75 -1.01
C CYS A 317 -25.42 8.34 -2.42
N ARG A 318 -26.50 9.12 -2.67
CA ARG A 318 -26.71 9.78 -3.97
C ARG A 318 -25.73 10.92 -4.22
N LEU A 319 -25.19 11.54 -3.17
CA LEU A 319 -24.11 12.52 -3.25
C LEU A 319 -22.72 11.87 -3.33
N GLU A 320 -22.63 10.53 -3.29
CA GLU A 320 -21.36 9.79 -3.25
C GLU A 320 -20.49 10.13 -2.04
N MET A 321 -21.09 10.70 -0.98
CA MET A 321 -20.42 11.04 0.28
C MET A 321 -20.26 9.83 1.20
N VAL A 322 -21.09 8.80 1.02
CA VAL A 322 -21.01 7.54 1.77
C VAL A 322 -21.30 6.34 0.88
N GLY A 323 -20.79 5.18 1.27
CA GLY A 323 -21.07 3.88 0.65
C GLY A 323 -21.13 2.75 1.67
N GLU A 324 -21.63 1.58 1.26
CA GLU A 324 -21.74 0.42 2.16
C GLU A 324 -20.38 -0.25 2.46
N GLU A 325 -19.37 -0.05 1.61
CA GLU A 325 -18.00 -0.58 1.78
C GLU A 325 -16.97 0.52 2.12
N GLY A 326 -17.41 1.77 2.28
CA GLY A 326 -16.51 2.90 2.51
C GLY A 326 -16.19 3.14 3.99
N ALA A 327 -15.10 3.85 4.24
CA ALA A 327 -14.67 4.27 5.57
C ALA A 327 -14.27 5.76 5.58
N PHE A 328 -14.49 6.41 6.71
CA PHE A 328 -13.89 7.71 7.00
C PHE A 328 -12.48 7.49 7.56
N VAL A 329 -11.50 8.22 7.01
CA VAL A 329 -10.07 8.02 7.32
C VAL A 329 -9.59 9.12 8.25
N ILE A 330 -9.21 8.74 9.48
CA ILE A 330 -8.79 9.64 10.54
C ILE A 330 -7.26 9.59 10.67
N GLY A 331 -6.58 10.72 10.46
CA GLY A 331 -5.14 10.86 10.71
C GLY A 331 -4.83 11.44 12.09
N TRP A 332 -3.55 11.70 12.35
CA TRP A 332 -3.09 12.30 13.60
C TRP A 332 -3.46 13.79 13.75
N GLU A 333 -3.39 14.55 12.65
CA GLU A 333 -3.59 16.02 12.67
C GLU A 333 -4.90 16.45 12.01
N GLU A 334 -5.41 15.66 11.07
CA GLU A 334 -6.60 15.95 10.27
C GLU A 334 -7.35 14.68 9.87
N VAL A 335 -8.62 14.84 9.52
CA VAL A 335 -9.41 13.81 8.83
C VAL A 335 -9.10 13.89 7.34
N LEU A 336 -8.72 12.77 6.72
CA LEU A 336 -8.34 12.74 5.31
C LEU A 336 -9.57 12.74 4.39
N THR A 337 -10.68 12.14 4.83
CA THR A 337 -12.00 12.19 4.17
C THR A 337 -12.85 13.29 4.78
N GLU A 338 -12.32 14.52 4.76
CA GLU A 338 -12.89 15.67 5.47
C GLU A 338 -14.27 16.06 4.94
N GLU A 339 -14.41 16.16 3.61
CA GLU A 339 -15.67 16.55 2.96
C GLU A 339 -16.78 15.53 3.24
N GLU A 340 -16.45 14.25 3.09
CA GLU A 340 -17.39 13.14 3.29
C GLU A 340 -17.87 13.08 4.74
N LEU A 341 -16.95 13.18 5.71
CA LEU A 341 -17.30 13.11 7.13
C LEU A 341 -18.08 14.35 7.57
N THR A 342 -17.65 15.55 7.16
CA THR A 342 -18.34 16.81 7.52
C THR A 342 -19.76 16.83 6.98
N THR A 343 -19.93 16.47 5.69
CA THR A 343 -21.24 16.40 5.05
C THR A 343 -22.12 15.36 5.73
N THR A 344 -21.56 14.20 6.07
CA THR A 344 -22.28 13.15 6.80
C THR A 344 -22.76 13.64 8.16
N LEU A 345 -21.90 14.22 9.00
CA LEU A 345 -22.28 14.75 10.31
C LEU A 345 -23.36 15.84 10.17
N LYS A 346 -23.23 16.74 9.20
CA LYS A 346 -24.20 17.81 8.92
C LYS A 346 -25.57 17.24 8.56
N VAL A 347 -25.65 16.36 7.57
CA VAL A 347 -26.91 15.75 7.09
C VAL A 347 -27.56 14.87 8.16
N LEU A 348 -26.78 14.07 8.88
CA LEU A 348 -27.32 13.18 9.90
C LEU A 348 -27.83 13.94 11.14
N CYS A 349 -27.23 15.09 11.47
CA CYS A 349 -27.58 15.84 12.69
C CYS A 349 -28.45 17.09 12.49
N MET A 350 -28.70 17.55 11.26
CA MET A 350 -29.57 18.72 11.02
C MET A 350 -31.03 18.46 11.42
N PRO A 351 -31.84 19.50 11.72
CA PRO A 351 -33.28 19.39 11.92
C PRO A 351 -34.01 18.78 10.71
N ALA A 352 -35.17 18.15 10.94
CA ALA A 352 -35.93 17.49 9.88
C ALA A 352 -36.48 18.47 8.83
N GLU A 353 -36.85 19.68 9.23
CA GLU A 353 -37.31 20.73 8.30
C GLU A 353 -36.15 21.25 7.45
N GLU A 354 -34.98 21.49 8.05
CA GLU A 354 -33.75 21.90 7.34
C GLU A 354 -33.35 20.86 6.29
N PHE A 355 -33.43 19.56 6.62
CA PHE A 355 -33.14 18.50 5.65
C PHE A 355 -34.10 18.49 4.45
N ARG A 356 -35.39 18.83 4.64
CA ARG A 356 -36.35 18.90 3.52
C ARG A 356 -36.01 20.07 2.61
N GLU A 357 -35.74 21.25 3.18
CA GLU A 357 -35.33 22.43 2.42
C GLU A 357 -34.01 22.19 1.67
N PHE A 358 -33.05 21.55 2.34
CA PHE A 358 -31.75 21.20 1.78
C PHE A 358 -31.85 20.24 0.58
N LYS A 359 -32.73 19.23 0.69
CA LYS A 359 -33.01 18.28 -0.39
C LYS A 359 -33.69 18.95 -1.58
N ASP A 360 -34.58 19.91 -1.34
CA ASP A 360 -35.32 20.63 -2.39
C ASP A 360 -34.47 21.67 -3.13
N GLN A 361 -33.36 22.13 -2.53
CA GLN A 361 -32.42 23.11 -3.10
C GLN A 361 -31.22 22.47 -3.80
N ASP A 362 -31.19 21.15 -3.97
CA ASP A 362 -30.07 20.37 -4.55
C ASP A 362 -28.71 20.61 -3.85
N GLY A 363 -28.72 20.89 -2.54
CA GLY A 363 -27.50 21.03 -1.73
C GLY A 363 -27.22 22.46 -1.25
N TRP A 364 -25.96 22.71 -0.87
CA TRP A 364 -25.49 24.03 -0.40
C TRP A 364 -25.03 24.89 -1.58
N GLY A 365 -25.25 26.20 -1.51
CA GLY A 365 -24.53 27.15 -2.36
C GLY A 365 -23.03 27.19 -1.99
N ASP A 366 -22.18 27.65 -2.91
CA ASP A 366 -20.71 27.67 -2.74
C ASP A 366 -20.23 28.44 -1.50
N GLU A 367 -21.06 29.30 -0.90
CA GLU A 367 -20.72 30.15 0.25
C GLU A 367 -20.75 29.42 1.62
N ASP A 368 -21.31 28.21 1.73
CA ASP A 368 -21.47 27.48 3.01
C ASP A 368 -20.40 26.38 3.26
N ARG A 369 -19.38 26.29 2.40
CA ARG A 369 -18.35 25.22 2.45
C ARG A 369 -17.12 25.57 3.31
N GLU A 370 -16.90 26.84 3.66
CA GLU A 370 -15.60 27.30 4.21
C GLU A 370 -15.44 27.22 5.75
N GLU A 371 -16.49 26.93 6.55
CA GLU A 371 -16.40 27.11 8.03
C GLU A 371 -16.11 25.85 8.88
N ASP A 372 -16.19 24.63 8.34
CA ASP A 372 -16.23 23.40 9.16
C ASP A 372 -15.04 22.44 8.91
N SER A 373 -13.79 22.91 8.95
CA SER A 373 -12.64 22.00 8.78
C SER A 373 -12.44 21.03 9.96
N LEU A 374 -12.18 19.75 9.69
CA LEU A 374 -12.00 18.64 10.63
C LEU A 374 -10.53 18.40 11.01
N THR A 375 -9.83 19.48 11.34
CA THR A 375 -8.51 19.40 11.98
C THR A 375 -8.67 19.13 13.48
N ILE A 376 -7.63 18.58 14.13
CA ILE A 376 -7.62 18.38 15.59
C ILE A 376 -7.92 19.65 16.40
N THR A 377 -7.65 20.83 15.83
CA THR A 377 -7.92 22.12 16.49
C THR A 377 -9.37 22.58 16.39
N ASN A 378 -10.14 22.02 15.46
CA ASN A 378 -11.50 22.43 15.16
C ASN A 378 -12.54 21.40 15.61
N ILE A 379 -12.19 20.12 15.70
CA ILE A 379 -13.07 19.06 16.22
C ILE A 379 -13.73 19.43 17.58
N PRO A 380 -12.99 19.98 18.57
CA PRO A 380 -13.61 20.39 19.84
C PRO A 380 -14.61 21.55 19.73
N LYS A 381 -14.58 22.31 18.63
CA LYS A 381 -15.45 23.47 18.36
C LYS A 381 -16.72 23.11 17.59
N LEU A 382 -16.84 21.86 17.11
CA LEU A 382 -18.01 21.38 16.37
C LEU A 382 -19.27 21.43 17.22
N LYS A 383 -20.42 21.42 16.55
CA LYS A 383 -21.74 21.32 17.19
C LYS A 383 -21.79 20.09 18.09
N GLU A 384 -22.44 20.21 19.25
CA GLU A 384 -22.49 19.15 20.26
C GLU A 384 -23.11 17.85 19.70
N SER A 385 -24.12 17.95 18.83
CA SER A 385 -24.72 16.79 18.17
C SER A 385 -23.74 16.05 17.25
N TRP A 386 -22.83 16.78 16.58
CA TRP A 386 -21.83 16.20 15.69
C TRP A 386 -20.76 15.48 16.51
N LYS A 387 -20.26 16.13 17.57
CA LYS A 387 -19.30 15.52 18.51
C LYS A 387 -19.87 14.25 19.13
N GLN A 388 -21.14 14.26 19.56
CA GLN A 388 -21.78 13.09 20.15
C GLN A 388 -21.89 11.93 19.15
N LEU A 389 -22.35 12.19 17.92
CA LEU A 389 -22.44 11.15 16.88
C LEU A 389 -21.06 10.59 16.54
N LEU A 390 -20.05 11.45 16.39
CA LEU A 390 -18.69 11.03 16.11
C LEU A 390 -18.11 10.20 17.26
N ARG A 391 -18.32 10.64 18.51
CA ARG A 391 -17.93 9.91 19.72
C ARG A 391 -18.53 8.52 19.78
N ASP A 392 -19.84 8.40 19.56
CA ASP A 392 -20.54 7.12 19.59
C ASP A 392 -20.05 6.19 18.48
N SER A 393 -19.76 6.75 17.30
CA SER A 393 -19.16 6.01 16.18
C SER A 393 -17.78 5.46 16.53
N VAL A 394 -16.92 6.27 17.14
CA VAL A 394 -15.57 5.85 17.58
C VAL A 394 -15.66 4.75 18.65
N LEU A 395 -16.61 4.86 19.59
CA LEU A 395 -16.83 3.83 20.61
C LEU A 395 -17.27 2.50 19.99
N LEU A 396 -18.11 2.51 18.95
CA LEU A 396 -18.47 1.30 18.21
C LEU A 396 -17.28 0.74 17.43
N THR A 397 -16.48 1.61 16.77
CA THR A 397 -15.25 1.19 16.08
C THR A 397 -14.26 0.51 17.03
N LEU A 398 -14.02 1.07 18.22
CA LEU A 398 -13.11 0.48 19.21
C LEU A 398 -13.58 -0.90 19.71
N GLN A 399 -14.89 -1.17 19.71
CA GLN A 399 -15.44 -2.49 20.08
C GLN A 399 -15.16 -3.60 19.05
N THR A 400 -14.77 -3.23 17.83
CA THR A 400 -14.42 -4.22 16.79
C THR A 400 -13.10 -4.92 17.07
N TYR A 401 -12.21 -4.30 17.84
CA TYR A 401 -10.91 -4.84 18.21
C TYR A 401 -11.04 -5.87 19.35
N ALA A 402 -10.14 -6.87 19.35
CA ALA A 402 -10.17 -7.95 20.35
C ALA A 402 -9.86 -7.49 21.79
N THR A 403 -9.12 -6.41 21.95
CA THR A 403 -8.60 -5.89 23.23
C THR A 403 -8.71 -4.37 23.25
N ASP A 404 -8.58 -3.75 24.43
CA ASP A 404 -8.54 -2.29 24.57
C ASP A 404 -7.15 -1.69 24.27
N LEU A 405 -7.03 -0.36 24.25
CA LEU A 405 -5.75 0.34 24.07
C LEU A 405 -4.80 0.06 25.23
N LYS A 406 -5.31 -0.07 26.46
CA LYS A 406 -4.46 -0.24 27.64
C LYS A 406 -3.65 -1.53 27.58
N THR A 407 -4.28 -2.62 27.15
CA THR A 407 -3.62 -3.92 26.95
C THR A 407 -2.47 -3.81 25.94
N GLU A 408 -2.71 -3.16 24.79
CA GLU A 408 -1.68 -2.97 23.76
C GLU A 408 -0.54 -2.05 24.24
N GLN A 409 -0.89 -0.95 24.93
CA GLN A 409 0.06 -0.02 25.52
C GLN A 409 1.02 -0.73 26.48
N ASP A 410 0.50 -1.63 27.33
CA ASP A 410 1.32 -2.35 28.29
C ASP A 410 2.30 -3.32 27.60
N LEU A 411 1.91 -3.91 26.46
CA LEU A 411 2.79 -4.73 25.62
C LEU A 411 3.87 -3.89 24.93
N VAL A 412 3.51 -2.77 24.31
CA VAL A 412 4.44 -1.89 23.59
C VAL A 412 5.45 -1.24 24.56
N SER A 413 4.99 -0.83 25.74
CA SER A 413 5.84 -0.12 26.73
C SER A 413 6.83 -1.05 27.42
N ASN A 414 6.52 -2.34 27.55
CA ASN A 414 7.39 -3.32 28.19
C ASN A 414 8.28 -4.01 27.16
N LYS A 415 9.49 -3.47 26.94
CA LYS A 415 10.47 -4.01 25.98
C LYS A 415 10.78 -5.50 26.19
N GLU A 416 10.82 -5.99 27.43
CA GLU A 416 11.10 -7.40 27.69
C GLU A 416 9.96 -8.32 27.25
N VAL A 417 8.71 -7.85 27.36
CA VAL A 417 7.54 -8.58 26.85
C VAL A 417 7.44 -8.45 25.34
N TYR A 418 7.62 -7.25 24.79
CA TYR A 418 7.56 -6.98 23.35
C TYR A 418 8.55 -7.86 22.57
N THR A 419 9.81 -7.96 23.03
CA THR A 419 10.84 -8.78 22.38
C THR A 419 10.59 -10.30 22.43
N LYS A 420 9.67 -10.77 23.30
CA LYS A 420 9.26 -12.18 23.37
C LYS A 420 8.12 -12.51 22.41
N LEU A 421 7.43 -11.50 21.87
CA LEU A 421 6.44 -11.69 20.83
C LEU A 421 7.11 -12.16 19.54
N SER A 422 6.44 -13.01 18.77
CA SER A 422 6.85 -13.35 17.41
C SER A 422 6.83 -12.10 16.51
N TRP A 423 7.53 -12.17 15.39
CA TRP A 423 7.57 -11.09 14.40
C TRP A 423 6.18 -10.62 13.96
N ARG A 424 5.28 -11.56 13.63
CA ARG A 424 3.90 -11.25 13.21
C ARG A 424 3.08 -10.61 14.34
N GLU A 425 3.28 -11.05 15.58
CA GLU A 425 2.64 -10.44 16.75
C GLU A 425 3.13 -9.02 16.98
N GLN A 426 4.43 -8.76 16.80
CA GLN A 426 5.01 -7.41 16.90
C GLN A 426 4.47 -6.49 15.81
N GLN A 427 4.43 -6.94 14.55
CA GLN A 427 3.89 -6.16 13.44
C GLN A 427 2.41 -5.84 13.64
N ALA A 428 1.59 -6.86 13.93
CA ALA A 428 0.16 -6.67 14.15
C ALA A 428 -0.13 -5.77 15.37
N LEU A 429 0.70 -5.85 16.42
CA LEU A 429 0.63 -4.96 17.57
C LEU A 429 0.85 -3.49 17.19
N GLN A 430 1.84 -3.17 16.33
CA GLN A 430 2.06 -1.79 15.89
C GLN A 430 0.85 -1.23 15.12
N VAL A 431 0.25 -2.03 14.21
CA VAL A 431 -0.97 -1.63 13.47
C VAL A 431 -2.12 -1.33 14.44
N ARG A 432 -2.46 -2.29 15.31
CA ARG A 432 -3.57 -2.11 16.27
C ARG A 432 -3.32 -0.95 17.22
N TYR A 433 -2.08 -0.79 17.68
CA TYR A 433 -1.72 0.26 18.63
C TYR A 433 -1.82 1.65 18.00
N GLY A 434 -1.28 1.86 16.78
CA GLY A 434 -1.38 3.11 16.05
C GLY A 434 -2.84 3.53 15.83
N GLN A 435 -3.66 2.64 15.28
CA GLN A 435 -5.08 2.89 15.03
C GLN A 435 -5.85 3.23 16.33
N LYS A 436 -5.67 2.43 17.39
CA LYS A 436 -6.34 2.68 18.67
C LYS A 436 -5.90 4.01 19.29
N MET A 437 -4.63 4.39 19.17
CA MET A 437 -4.16 5.68 19.69
C MET A 437 -4.86 6.86 18.98
N ILE A 438 -4.99 6.81 17.66
CA ILE A 438 -5.72 7.83 16.86
C ILE A 438 -7.19 7.89 17.28
N LEU A 439 -7.86 6.74 17.38
CA LEU A 439 -9.27 6.66 17.80
C LEU A 439 -9.48 7.20 19.22
N HIS A 440 -8.58 6.87 20.17
CA HIS A 440 -8.65 7.40 21.52
C HIS A 440 -8.37 8.91 21.57
N HIS A 441 -7.46 9.42 20.75
CA HIS A 441 -7.25 10.86 20.62
C HIS A 441 -8.53 11.56 20.13
N LEU A 442 -9.21 10.99 19.13
CA LEU A 442 -10.49 11.50 18.65
C LEU A 442 -11.59 11.46 19.73
N LEU A 443 -11.62 10.44 20.60
CA LEU A 443 -12.52 10.42 21.76
C LEU A 443 -12.26 11.58 22.71
N GLU A 444 -11.01 11.95 22.96
CA GLU A 444 -10.65 13.08 23.82
C GLU A 444 -11.12 14.41 23.20
N LEU A 445 -10.96 14.58 21.89
CA LEU A 445 -11.37 15.79 21.16
C LEU A 445 -12.90 15.95 21.06
N THR A 446 -13.64 14.84 21.11
CA THR A 446 -15.12 14.81 21.05
C THR A 446 -15.80 14.73 22.41
N SER A 447 -15.02 14.87 23.51
CA SER A 447 -15.53 14.83 24.89
C SER A 447 -16.21 16.13 25.36
#